data_AF-A0A7X8FE01-F1
#
_entry.id   AF-A0A7X8FE01-F1
#
_cell.length_a   1.000
_cell.length_b   1.000
_cell.length_c   1.000
_cell.angle_alpha   90.00
_cell.angle_beta   90.00
_cell.angle_gamma   90.00
#
_symmetry.space_group_name_H-M   'P 1'
#
loop_
_entity.id
_entity.type
_entity.pdbx_description
1 polymer ?
#
loop_
_entity_poly.entity_id
_entity_poly.type
_entity_poly.pdbx_seq_one_letter_code
_entity_poly.pdbx_strand_id
1 'polypeptide(L)'
;MVITYKPVEGLHRVYSQNKIEPSSRVKVSSSFRGSEVDKVDLSDQAKGLQVALQALKNVPEIRTDKVEALKEAIQKGKYQVSSSQIAEAILREIE
;
A
#
# COMPACT_ATOMS: atom_id res chain seq x y z
N MET A 1 5.84 -12.40 37.14
CA MET A 1 6.02 -11.66 35.87
C MET A 1 5.35 -10.31 36.05
N VAL A 2 6.12 -9.22 36.18
CA VAL A 2 5.58 -7.86 36.37
C VAL A 2 6.22 -6.98 35.32
N ILE A 3 5.44 -6.55 34.33
CA ILE A 3 5.92 -5.64 33.29
C ILE A 3 5.62 -4.22 33.79
N THR A 4 6.65 -3.56 34.32
CA THR A 4 6.57 -2.16 34.76
C THR A 4 6.76 -1.25 33.56
N TYR A 5 5.72 -0.51 33.20
CA TYR A 5 5.77 0.51 32.15
C TYR A 5 6.21 1.86 32.73
N LYS A 6 7.26 2.46 32.15
CA LYS A 6 7.61 3.86 32.40
C LYS A 6 7.07 4.73 31.26
N PRO A 7 6.23 5.75 31.53
CA PRO A 7 5.71 6.62 30.49
C PRO A 7 6.82 7.53 29.95
N VAL A 8 6.94 7.61 28.62
CA VAL A 8 7.81 8.57 27.95
C VAL A 8 7.10 9.92 27.88
N GLU A 9 7.43 10.80 28.82
CA GLU A 9 7.02 12.21 28.79
C GLU A 9 7.72 12.92 27.64
N GLY A 10 7.00 13.17 26.55
CA GLY A 10 7.56 13.89 25.41
C GLY A 10 6.74 13.93 24.11
N LEU A 11 5.58 13.26 24.04
CA LEU A 11 4.84 13.12 22.78
C LEU A 11 4.06 14.37 22.32
N HIS A 12 4.13 15.50 23.04
CA HIS A 12 3.39 16.71 22.69
C HIS A 12 4.14 17.68 21.76
N ARG A 13 5.41 17.41 21.40
CA ARG A 13 6.20 18.39 20.62
C ARG A 13 6.31 18.12 19.12
N VAL A 14 5.81 16.98 18.63
CA VAL A 14 5.94 16.61 17.21
C VAL A 14 4.70 17.00 16.40
N TYR A 15 3.52 17.13 17.03
CA TYR A 15 2.30 17.54 16.33
C TYR A 15 2.11 19.06 16.23
N SER A 16 2.78 19.87 17.08
CA SER A 16 2.53 21.34 17.15
C SER A 16 3.54 22.23 16.41
N GLN A 17 4.52 21.68 15.70
CA GLN A 17 5.57 22.49 15.03
C GLN A 17 5.58 22.37 13.50
N ASN A 18 4.41 22.21 12.88
CA ASN A 18 4.28 22.47 11.43
C ASN A 18 3.63 23.84 11.17
N LYS A 19 4.23 24.91 11.72
CA LYS A 19 4.11 26.25 11.16
C LYS A 19 5.35 26.53 10.33
N ILE A 20 5.15 26.46 9.02
CA ILE A 20 6.05 26.88 7.95
C ILE A 20 6.54 28.33 8.13
N GLU A 21 7.85 28.53 8.28
CA GLU A 21 8.57 29.73 7.81
C GLU A 21 9.98 29.34 7.31
N PRO A 22 10.47 29.94 6.21
CA PRO A 22 11.75 29.58 5.62
C PRO A 22 12.91 30.41 6.19
N SER A 23 14.12 29.87 6.07
CA SER A 23 15.42 30.52 6.27
C SER A 23 16.05 30.38 7.67
N SER A 24 17.04 29.50 7.79
CA SER A 24 18.44 29.91 7.97
C SER A 24 19.33 28.68 8.18
N ARG A 25 20.50 28.69 7.52
CA ARG A 25 21.52 27.65 7.62
C ARG A 25 22.10 27.63 9.03
N VAL A 26 22.13 26.46 9.67
CA VAL A 26 23.02 26.23 10.81
C VAL A 26 23.87 25.00 10.53
N LYS A 27 25.17 25.25 10.32
CA LYS A 27 26.22 24.22 10.36
C LYS A 27 26.28 23.66 11.78
N VAL A 28 26.12 22.35 11.93
CA VAL A 28 26.50 21.65 13.16
C VAL A 28 27.75 20.83 12.88
N SER A 29 28.85 21.35 13.38
CA SER A 29 30.10 20.62 13.58
C SER A 29 29.98 19.62 14.73
N SER A 30 30.85 18.61 14.66
CA SER A 30 31.40 17.80 15.77
C SER A 30 30.76 16.43 16.02
N SER A 31 31.47 15.43 15.46
CA SER A 31 31.91 14.22 16.16
C SER A 31 30.87 13.43 16.96
N PHE A 32 30.27 12.43 16.30
CA PHE A 32 29.84 11.20 16.97
C PHE A 32 30.69 10.05 16.41
N ARG A 33 31.74 9.68 17.15
CA ARG A 33 32.43 8.39 16.97
C ARG A 33 31.49 7.32 17.51
N GLY A 34 31.12 6.36 16.65
CA GLY A 34 30.27 5.24 17.03
C GLY A 34 28.80 5.46 16.67
N SER A 35 28.50 5.79 15.41
CA SER A 35 27.18 5.49 14.87
C SER A 35 27.13 3.99 14.61
N GLU A 36 26.75 3.21 15.62
CA GLU A 36 26.07 1.95 15.35
C GLU A 36 24.85 2.34 14.54
N VAL A 37 24.93 2.13 13.23
CA VAL A 37 23.87 2.46 12.30
C VAL A 37 22.69 1.61 12.73
N ASP A 38 21.65 2.24 13.27
CA ASP A 38 20.39 1.58 13.57
C ASP A 38 19.96 0.81 12.32
N LYS A 39 20.11 -0.52 12.37
CA LYS A 39 19.86 -1.38 11.24
C LYS A 39 18.39 -1.75 11.27
N VAL A 40 17.63 -1.16 10.38
CA VAL A 40 16.21 -1.47 10.21
C VAL A 40 16.10 -2.78 9.42
N ASP A 41 16.06 -3.90 10.12
CA ASP A 41 15.80 -5.21 9.51
C ASP A 41 14.27 -5.41 9.35
N LEU A 42 13.78 -5.24 8.12
CA LEU A 42 12.39 -5.48 7.78
C LEU A 42 12.07 -6.98 7.93
N SER A 43 10.97 -7.32 8.60
CA SER A 43 10.55 -8.71 8.75
C SER A 43 10.36 -9.38 7.40
N ASP A 44 10.61 -10.69 7.32
CA ASP A 44 10.49 -11.43 6.05
C ASP A 44 9.07 -11.38 5.47
N GLN A 45 8.05 -11.30 6.35
CA GLN A 45 6.66 -11.08 5.95
C GLN A 45 6.45 -9.70 5.30
N ALA A 46 7.06 -8.65 5.85
CA ALA A 46 6.93 -7.30 5.31
C ALA A 46 7.68 -7.15 3.97
N LYS A 47 8.82 -7.83 3.80
CA LYS A 47 9.50 -7.94 2.49
C LYS A 47 8.60 -8.65 1.47
N GLY A 48 7.98 -9.76 1.84
CA GLY A 48 7.05 -10.49 0.99
C GLY A 48 5.85 -9.66 0.56
N LEU A 49 5.26 -8.91 1.50
CA LEU A 49 4.15 -7.99 1.22
C LEU A 49 4.57 -6.87 0.26
N GLN A 50 5.75 -6.29 0.46
CA GLN A 50 6.26 -5.25 -0.44
C GLN A 50 6.43 -5.76 -1.88
N VAL A 51 6.96 -6.97 -2.06
CA VAL A 51 7.09 -7.61 -3.37
C VAL A 51 5.71 -7.87 -3.99
N ALA A 52 4.76 -8.38 -3.22
CA ALA A 52 3.39 -8.61 -3.70
C ALA A 52 2.68 -7.32 -4.13
N LEU A 53 2.84 -6.23 -3.36
CA LEU A 53 2.30 -4.91 -3.72
C LEU A 53 2.96 -4.32 -4.96
N GLN A 54 4.27 -4.52 -5.14
CA GLN A 54 4.97 -4.10 -6.35
C GLN A 54 4.51 -4.90 -7.57
N ALA A 55 4.34 -6.22 -7.43
CA ALA A 55 3.82 -7.06 -8.48
C ALA A 55 2.40 -6.64 -8.90
N LEU A 56 1.53 -6.32 -7.94
CA LEU A 56 0.16 -5.84 -8.20
C LEU A 56 0.15 -4.52 -8.98
N LYS A 57 1.08 -3.59 -8.70
CA LYS A 57 1.20 -2.33 -9.45
C LYS A 57 1.61 -2.53 -10.91
N ASN A 58 2.33 -3.61 -11.21
CA ASN A 58 2.77 -3.93 -12.57
C ASN A 58 1.71 -4.70 -13.37
N VAL A 59 0.62 -5.13 -12.74
CA VAL A 59 -0.50 -5.77 -13.44
C VAL A 59 -1.27 -4.68 -14.18
N PRO A 60 -1.50 -4.84 -15.50
CA PRO A 60 -2.29 -3.88 -16.25
C PRO A 60 -3.72 -3.87 -15.71
N GLU A 61 -4.27 -2.66 -15.52
CA GLU A 61 -5.64 -2.46 -15.06
C GLU A 61 -6.66 -3.15 -16.00
N ILE A 62 -6.36 -3.14 -17.30
CA ILE A 62 -7.17 -3.79 -18.33
C ILE A 62 -6.41 -4.97 -18.91
N ARG A 63 -7.01 -6.15 -18.78
CA ARG A 63 -6.55 -7.39 -19.45
C ARG A 63 -7.07 -7.42 -20.89
N THR A 64 -6.32 -6.78 -21.79
CA THR A 64 -6.67 -6.62 -23.21
C THR A 64 -6.95 -7.95 -23.90
N ASP A 65 -6.17 -8.98 -23.59
CA ASP A 65 -6.34 -10.36 -24.05
C ASP A 65 -7.75 -10.91 -23.78
N LYS A 66 -8.27 -10.71 -22.56
CA LYS A 66 -9.62 -11.18 -22.19
C LYS A 66 -10.70 -10.35 -22.85
N VAL A 67 -10.47 -9.04 -22.99
CA VAL A 67 -11.42 -8.13 -23.65
C VAL A 67 -11.55 -8.50 -25.12
N GLU A 68 -10.46 -8.77 -25.82
CA GLU A 68 -10.47 -9.19 -27.23
C GLU A 68 -11.17 -10.54 -27.40
N ALA A 69 -10.86 -11.53 -26.56
CA ALA A 69 -11.53 -12.83 -26.59
C ALA A 69 -13.05 -12.71 -26.39
N LEU A 70 -13.49 -11.87 -25.45
CA LEU A 70 -14.91 -11.60 -25.22
C LEU A 70 -15.56 -10.87 -26.42
N LYS A 71 -14.89 -9.85 -26.98
CA LYS A 71 -15.36 -9.15 -28.17
C LYS A 71 -15.56 -10.10 -29.34
N GLU A 72 -14.61 -11.00 -29.59
CA GLU A 72 -14.74 -12.01 -30.62
C GLU A 72 -15.89 -12.97 -30.37
N ALA A 73 -16.06 -13.44 -29.13
CA ALA A 73 -17.16 -14.34 -28.77
C ALA A 73 -18.53 -13.68 -28.99
N ILE A 74 -18.65 -12.39 -28.70
CA ILE A 74 -19.85 -11.59 -28.95
C ILE A 74 -20.10 -11.45 -30.46
N GLN A 75 -19.08 -11.06 -31.23
CA GLN A 75 -19.20 -10.93 -32.69
C GLN A 75 -19.60 -12.24 -33.37
N LYS A 76 -19.06 -13.36 -32.90
CA LYS A 76 -19.36 -14.71 -33.41
C LYS A 76 -20.71 -15.24 -32.92
N GLY A 77 -21.47 -14.48 -32.11
CA GLY A 77 -22.77 -14.91 -31.55
C GLY A 77 -22.66 -16.05 -30.54
N LYS A 78 -21.46 -16.36 -30.06
CA LYS A 78 -21.19 -17.47 -29.10
C LYS A 78 -21.25 -17.01 -27.65
N TYR A 79 -21.33 -15.71 -27.41
CA TYR A 79 -21.51 -15.15 -26.09
C TYR A 79 -23.01 -15.15 -25.73
N GLN A 80 -23.43 -16.13 -24.94
CA GLN A 80 -24.81 -16.24 -24.44
C GLN A 80 -24.81 -16.04 -22.92
N VAL A 81 -25.56 -15.04 -22.46
CA VAL A 81 -25.78 -14.78 -21.04
C VAL A 81 -27.19 -15.23 -20.70
N SER A 82 -27.32 -16.12 -19.72
CA SER A 82 -28.62 -16.56 -19.23
C SER A 82 -29.25 -15.53 -18.30
N SER A 83 -30.59 -15.49 -18.23
CA SER A 83 -31.33 -14.62 -17.30
C SER A 83 -30.96 -14.87 -15.83
N SER A 84 -30.63 -16.12 -15.47
CA SER A 84 -30.15 -16.48 -14.13
C SER A 84 -28.82 -15.81 -13.79
N GLN A 85 -27.87 -15.75 -14.73
CA GLN A 85 -26.57 -15.09 -14.52
C GLN A 85 -26.73 -13.59 -14.34
N ILE A 86 -27.69 -12.98 -15.02
CA ILE A 86 -28.01 -11.55 -14.87
C ILE A 86 -28.58 -11.28 -13.48
N ALA A 87 -29.55 -12.09 -13.04
CA ALA A 87 -30.15 -11.98 -11.72
C ALA A 87 -29.11 -12.16 -10.60
N GLU A 88 -28.22 -13.14 -10.72
CA GLU A 88 -27.12 -13.37 -9.76
C GLU A 88 -26.13 -12.19 -9.73
N ALA A 89 -25.81 -11.59 -10.87
CA ALA A 89 -24.96 -10.40 -10.93
C ALA A 89 -25.59 -9.20 -10.23
N ILE A 90 -26.90 -8.98 -10.42
CA ILE A 90 -27.63 -7.91 -9.74
C ILE A 90 -27.65 -8.13 -8.22
N LEU A 91 -27.90 -9.37 -7.77
CA LEU A 91 -27.92 -9.68 -6.34
C LEU A 91 -26.53 -9.47 -5.70
N ARG A 92 -25.45 -9.91 -6.37
CA ARG A 92 -24.08 -9.71 -5.90
C ARG A 92 -23.66 -8.24 -5.73
N GLU A 93 -24.27 -7.32 -6.48
CA GLU A 93 -23.96 -5.89 -6.39
C GLU A 93 -24.75 -5.20 -5.25
N ILE A 94 -25.87 -5.81 -4.84
CA ILE A 94 -26.75 -5.26 -3.80
C ILE A 94 -26.36 -5.79 -2.39
N GLU A 95 -25.76 -6.98 -2.31
CA GLU A 95 -25.16 -7.54 -1.09
C GLU A 95 -23.85 -6.85 -0.69
#